data_AF-A0A031LSI0-F1
#
_entry.id   AF-A0A031LSI0-F1
#
_cell.length_a   1.000
_cell.length_b   1.000
_cell.length_c   1.000
_cell.angle_alpha   90.00
_cell.angle_beta   90.00
_cell.angle_gamma   90.00
#
_symmetry.space_group_name_H-M   'P 1'
#
loop_
_entity.id
_entity.type
_entity.pdbx_description
1 polymer ?
#
loop_
_entity_poly.entity_id
_entity_poly.type
_entity_poly.pdbx_seq_one_letter_code
_entity_poly.pdbx_strand_id
1 'polypeptide(L)'
;MVSWEIIHKAMEFIAEEMGVALKKSSMSPNIRERMDHSCAIMDPMGNLVTQAEHIPVHLGSFRIGVRNLLDYMNKEGLNIEEGDVIVLNDPYISGTHLNDVMMVSPIYCSDKLVGYAVNKAHHVDVGGPVPGSINPNATTLYEEGLIIPPTYLMEKGKLNRDVLDLILSNFKSPYTSIGDLNAQIAANRLGILRVSQLIDKYGLESVRRGWEESIT
;
A
#
# COMPACT_ATOMS: atom_id res chain seq x y z
N MET A 1 -29.19 -13.12 5.36
CA MET A 1 -27.74 -13.30 5.15
C MET A 1 -27.41 -12.64 3.82
N VAL A 2 -26.48 -11.70 3.77
CA VAL A 2 -26.02 -11.12 2.51
C VAL A 2 -25.21 -12.16 1.74
N SER A 3 -25.30 -12.20 0.41
CA SER A 3 -24.54 -13.16 -0.39
C SER A 3 -23.07 -12.73 -0.48
N TRP A 4 -22.16 -13.69 -0.62
CA TRP A 4 -20.73 -13.40 -0.71
C TRP A 4 -20.40 -12.58 -1.96
N GLU A 5 -21.14 -12.74 -3.06
CA GLU A 5 -20.94 -11.99 -4.30
C GLU A 5 -21.18 -10.49 -4.11
N ILE A 6 -22.15 -10.11 -3.27
CA ILE A 6 -22.41 -8.70 -2.94
C ILE A 6 -21.23 -8.11 -2.16
N ILE A 7 -20.68 -8.86 -1.21
CA ILE A 7 -19.48 -8.44 -0.46
C ILE A 7 -18.29 -8.34 -1.41
N HIS A 8 -18.06 -9.34 -2.24
CA HIS A 8 -16.97 -9.36 -3.22
C HIS A 8 -17.01 -8.16 -4.16
N LYS A 9 -18.18 -7.86 -4.75
CA LYS A 9 -18.35 -6.69 -5.62
C LYS A 9 -18.21 -5.36 -4.88
N ALA A 10 -18.65 -5.29 -3.62
CA ALA A 10 -18.38 -4.12 -2.80
C ALA A 10 -16.88 -3.94 -2.56
N MET A 11 -16.13 -5.02 -2.30
CA MET A 11 -14.68 -4.99 -2.11
C MET A 11 -13.96 -4.51 -3.39
N GLU A 12 -14.30 -5.06 -4.56
CA GLU A 12 -13.76 -4.59 -5.85
C GLU A 12 -13.98 -3.08 -6.02
N PHE A 13 -15.18 -2.58 -5.72
CA PHE A 13 -15.49 -1.16 -5.82
C PHE A 13 -14.67 -0.32 -4.83
N ILE A 14 -14.41 -0.83 -3.63
CA ILE A 14 -13.57 -0.15 -2.64
C ILE A 14 -12.14 -0.01 -3.17
N ALA A 15 -11.55 -1.08 -3.70
CA ALA A 15 -10.21 -1.04 -4.26
C ALA A 15 -10.12 -0.05 -5.43
N GLU A 16 -11.11 -0.04 -6.32
CA GLU A 16 -11.20 0.91 -7.44
C GLU A 16 -11.33 2.36 -6.92
N GLU A 17 -12.16 2.59 -5.91
CA GLU A 17 -12.33 3.93 -5.32
C GLU A 17 -11.02 4.44 -4.69
N MET A 18 -10.27 3.56 -4.01
CA MET A 18 -8.92 3.87 -3.53
C MET A 18 -8.00 4.27 -4.69
N GLY A 19 -8.01 3.51 -5.79
CA GLY A 19 -7.21 3.78 -7.00
C GLY A 19 -7.54 5.13 -7.65
N VAL A 20 -8.83 5.46 -7.76
CA VAL A 20 -9.29 6.76 -8.27
C VAL A 20 -8.86 7.89 -7.35
N ALA A 21 -8.97 7.71 -6.03
CA ALA A 21 -8.54 8.71 -5.05
C ALA A 21 -7.03 8.96 -5.12
N LEU A 22 -6.23 7.88 -5.18
CA LEU A 22 -4.78 7.95 -5.33
C LEU A 22 -4.39 8.74 -6.57
N LYS A 23 -4.93 8.36 -7.74
CA LYS A 23 -4.72 9.05 -9.00
C LYS A 23 -5.02 10.54 -8.93
N LYS A 24 -6.21 10.91 -8.41
CA LYS A 24 -6.69 12.30 -8.41
C LYS A 24 -5.95 13.20 -7.42
N SER A 25 -5.36 12.63 -6.37
CA SER A 25 -4.64 13.37 -5.33
C SER A 25 -3.13 13.36 -5.51
N SER A 26 -2.59 12.46 -6.33
CA SER A 26 -1.17 12.40 -6.68
C SER A 26 -0.72 13.60 -7.51
N MET A 27 0.57 13.90 -7.42
CA MET A 27 1.22 15.03 -8.08
C MET A 27 2.09 14.58 -9.26
N SER A 28 2.66 13.38 -9.21
CA SER A 28 3.56 12.92 -10.27
C SER A 28 2.81 12.38 -11.50
N PRO A 29 3.41 12.53 -12.70
CA PRO A 29 2.83 12.02 -13.93
C PRO A 29 2.71 10.49 -13.99
N ASN A 30 3.55 9.76 -13.26
CA ASN A 30 3.48 8.31 -13.24
C ASN A 30 2.17 7.83 -12.59
N ILE A 31 1.80 8.41 -11.45
CA ILE A 31 0.58 8.02 -10.75
C ILE A 31 -0.65 8.68 -11.40
N ARG A 32 -0.60 10.00 -11.61
CA ARG A 32 -1.78 10.76 -12.04
C ARG A 32 -2.17 10.54 -13.50
N GLU A 33 -1.20 10.50 -14.40
CA GLU A 33 -1.44 10.38 -15.84
C GLU A 33 -1.27 8.96 -16.37
N ARG A 34 -0.18 8.29 -16.01
CA ARG A 34 0.09 6.91 -16.47
C ARG A 34 -0.70 5.85 -15.70
N MET A 35 -1.25 6.22 -14.54
CA MET A 35 -1.98 5.30 -13.65
C MET A 35 -1.12 4.12 -13.21
N ASP A 36 0.17 4.40 -12.99
CA ASP A 36 1.16 3.42 -12.55
C ASP A 36 1.10 3.24 -11.03
N HIS A 37 -0.04 2.72 -10.59
CA HIS A 37 -0.33 2.43 -9.19
C HIS A 37 -1.38 1.34 -9.12
N SER A 38 -1.49 0.70 -7.96
CA SER A 38 -2.57 -0.23 -7.71
C SER A 38 -2.94 -0.21 -6.23
N CYS A 39 -4.17 -0.61 -5.93
CA CYS A 39 -4.74 -0.64 -4.59
C CYS A 39 -5.33 -2.02 -4.33
N ALA A 40 -5.24 -2.49 -3.09
CA ALA A 40 -5.70 -3.80 -2.71
C ALA A 40 -6.22 -3.81 -1.27
N ILE A 41 -7.09 -4.77 -1.00
CA ILE A 41 -7.47 -5.15 0.36
C ILE A 41 -6.97 -6.56 0.63
N MET A 42 -6.35 -6.74 1.80
CA MET A 42 -5.79 -8.00 2.26
C MET A 42 -6.52 -8.48 3.51
N ASP A 43 -6.61 -9.79 3.68
CA ASP A 43 -7.05 -10.40 4.94
C ASP A 43 -5.95 -10.26 6.04
N PRO A 44 -6.22 -10.65 7.31
CA PRO A 44 -5.23 -10.56 8.38
C PRO A 44 -3.96 -11.40 8.16
N MET A 45 -4.04 -12.43 7.31
CA MET A 45 -2.92 -13.32 6.97
C MET A 45 -2.13 -12.82 5.74
N GLY A 46 -2.50 -11.66 5.18
CA GLY A 46 -1.87 -11.10 3.98
C GLY A 46 -2.30 -11.77 2.67
N ASN A 47 -3.43 -12.50 2.66
CA ASN A 47 -4.01 -12.99 1.42
C ASN A 47 -4.80 -11.88 0.72
N LEU A 48 -4.70 -11.87 -0.60
CA LEU A 48 -5.38 -10.88 -1.44
C LEU A 48 -6.88 -11.16 -1.48
N VAL A 49 -7.68 -10.24 -0.92
CA VAL A 49 -9.15 -10.28 -1.01
C VAL A 49 -9.62 -9.70 -2.33
N THR A 50 -9.06 -8.54 -2.70
CA THR A 50 -9.40 -7.83 -3.94
C THR A 50 -8.30 -6.83 -4.30
N GLN A 51 -8.27 -6.41 -5.56
CA GLN A 51 -7.41 -5.35 -6.06
C GLN A 51 -8.07 -4.58 -7.20
N ALA A 52 -7.69 -3.31 -7.34
CA ALA A 52 -7.94 -2.53 -8.55
C ALA A 52 -6.86 -2.86 -9.58
N GLU A 53 -7.25 -3.53 -10.67
CA GLU A 53 -6.34 -3.94 -11.73
C GLU A 53 -6.00 -2.76 -12.64
N HIS A 54 -4.92 -2.05 -12.35
CA HIS A 54 -4.36 -1.06 -13.28
C HIS A 54 -3.05 -1.54 -13.90
N ILE A 55 -2.24 -2.33 -13.17
CA ILE A 55 -0.94 -2.83 -13.62
C ILE A 55 -0.80 -4.33 -13.32
N PRO A 56 -0.74 -5.23 -14.33
CA PRO A 56 -0.70 -6.69 -14.12
C PRO A 56 0.46 -7.20 -13.26
N VAL A 57 1.62 -6.52 -13.22
CA VAL A 57 2.76 -6.93 -12.38
C VAL A 57 2.48 -6.75 -10.89
N HIS A 58 1.57 -5.85 -10.53
CA HIS A 58 1.17 -5.64 -9.14
C HIS A 58 0.36 -6.81 -8.57
N LEU A 59 -0.38 -7.56 -9.43
CA LEU A 59 -1.21 -8.69 -9.01
C LEU A 59 -0.40 -9.77 -8.26
N GLY A 60 0.78 -10.11 -8.81
CA GLY A 60 1.68 -11.09 -8.20
C GLY A 60 2.48 -10.52 -7.04
N SER A 61 2.96 -9.27 -7.18
CA SER A 61 3.88 -8.68 -6.20
C SER A 61 3.20 -8.23 -4.90
N PHE A 62 1.93 -7.81 -4.92
CA PHE A 62 1.21 -7.47 -3.68
C PHE A 62 1.06 -8.64 -2.74
N ARG A 63 0.56 -9.76 -3.25
CA ARG A 63 0.28 -10.95 -2.43
C ARG A 63 1.54 -11.52 -1.80
N ILE A 64 2.66 -11.48 -2.53
CA ILE A 64 3.96 -11.94 -2.01
C ILE A 64 4.54 -10.88 -1.07
N GLY A 65 4.49 -9.61 -1.47
CA GLY A 65 5.13 -8.52 -0.74
C GLY A 65 4.51 -8.23 0.62
N VAL A 66 3.18 -8.31 0.74
CA VAL A 66 2.50 -8.17 2.05
C VAL A 66 2.84 -9.35 2.96
N ARG A 67 2.88 -10.58 2.45
CA ARG A 67 3.28 -11.74 3.27
C ARG A 67 4.73 -11.65 3.72
N ASN A 68 5.65 -11.25 2.83
CA ASN A 68 7.05 -11.00 3.18
C ASN A 68 7.20 -9.87 4.22
N LEU A 69 6.41 -8.80 4.11
CA LEU A 69 6.36 -7.73 5.10
C LEU A 69 5.91 -8.27 6.47
N LEU A 70 4.81 -9.03 6.53
CA LEU A 70 4.31 -9.60 7.79
C LEU A 70 5.33 -10.56 8.41
N ASP A 71 5.99 -11.39 7.60
CA ASP A 71 7.07 -12.27 8.05
C ASP A 71 8.27 -11.48 8.59
N TYR A 72 8.66 -10.40 7.91
CA TYR A 72 9.71 -9.49 8.37
C TYR A 72 9.34 -8.87 9.72
N MET A 73 8.14 -8.29 9.83
CA MET A 73 7.68 -7.67 11.07
C MET A 73 7.66 -8.67 12.23
N ASN A 74 7.17 -9.88 12.00
CA ASN A 74 7.16 -10.94 13.02
C ASN A 74 8.58 -11.34 13.46
N LYS A 75 9.54 -11.46 12.53
CA LYS A 75 10.94 -11.76 12.85
C LYS A 75 11.62 -10.67 13.66
N GLU A 76 11.33 -9.41 13.35
CA GLU A 76 11.89 -8.24 14.04
C GLU A 76 11.12 -7.86 15.31
N GLY A 77 10.02 -8.57 15.64
CA GLY A 77 9.19 -8.28 16.81
C GLY A 77 8.40 -6.96 16.70
N LEU A 78 8.11 -6.53 15.47
CA LEU A 78 7.37 -5.31 15.16
C LEU A 78 5.87 -5.60 15.04
N ASN A 79 5.04 -4.66 15.51
CA ASN A 79 3.57 -4.75 15.44
C ASN A 79 3.01 -3.54 14.68
N ILE A 80 1.99 -3.77 13.86
CA ILE A 80 1.27 -2.69 13.16
C ILE A 80 -0.06 -2.45 13.89
N GLU A 81 -0.19 -1.30 14.55
CA GLU A 81 -1.36 -0.93 15.33
C GLU A 81 -2.29 0.02 14.56
N GLU A 82 -3.50 0.22 15.08
CA GLU A 82 -4.45 1.15 14.47
C GLU A 82 -3.86 2.56 14.32
N GLY A 83 -3.98 3.10 13.10
CA GLY A 83 -3.44 4.42 12.74
C GLY A 83 -2.00 4.40 12.25
N ASP A 84 -1.33 3.24 12.24
CA ASP A 84 0.00 3.09 11.66
C ASP A 84 -0.04 3.03 10.13
N VAL A 85 1.06 3.46 9.50
CA VAL A 85 1.31 3.28 8.06
C VAL A 85 2.74 2.82 7.89
N ILE A 86 2.91 1.61 7.36
CA ILE A 86 4.22 1.09 6.97
C ILE A 86 4.50 1.50 5.52
N VAL A 87 5.67 2.07 5.27
CA VAL A 87 6.21 2.37 3.94
C VAL A 87 7.42 1.48 3.66
N LEU A 88 7.56 1.02 2.43
CA LEU A 88 8.71 0.25 1.95
C LEU A 88 8.81 0.26 0.42
N ASN A 89 10.01 0.08 -0.09
CA ASN A 89 10.27 -0.19 -1.50
C ASN A 89 11.38 -1.25 -1.73
N ASP A 90 11.88 -1.88 -0.66
CA ASP A 90 12.89 -2.93 -0.75
C ASP A 90 12.38 -4.07 -1.66
N PRO A 91 12.98 -4.28 -2.85
CA PRO A 91 12.45 -5.22 -3.84
C PRO A 91 12.55 -6.67 -3.37
N TYR A 92 13.39 -6.98 -2.38
CA TYR A 92 13.43 -8.32 -1.77
C TYR A 92 12.22 -8.60 -0.88
N ILE A 93 11.51 -7.55 -0.45
CA ILE A 93 10.29 -7.65 0.36
C ILE A 93 9.08 -7.29 -0.51
N SER A 94 8.95 -6.05 -0.96
CA SER A 94 7.78 -5.54 -1.69
C SER A 94 7.65 -6.07 -3.12
N GLY A 95 8.72 -6.68 -3.64
CA GLY A 95 8.82 -7.08 -5.05
C GLY A 95 9.11 -5.90 -5.98
N THR A 96 9.20 -6.22 -7.28
CA THR A 96 9.41 -5.29 -8.42
C THR A 96 10.72 -4.49 -8.36
N HIS A 97 10.68 -3.18 -8.13
CA HIS A 97 11.86 -2.30 -8.12
C HIS A 97 11.64 -1.08 -7.20
N LEU A 98 12.71 -0.31 -6.95
CA LEU A 98 12.68 0.74 -5.92
C LEU A 98 11.66 1.86 -6.16
N ASN A 99 11.25 2.14 -7.40
CA ASN A 99 10.27 3.18 -7.64
C ASN A 99 8.86 2.79 -7.19
N ASP A 100 8.60 1.49 -7.04
CA ASP A 100 7.32 0.97 -6.57
C ASP A 100 7.25 1.04 -5.04
N VAL A 101 6.88 2.20 -4.53
CA VAL A 101 6.74 2.43 -3.09
C VAL A 101 5.41 1.85 -2.63
N MET A 102 5.46 0.85 -1.76
CA MET A 102 4.30 0.22 -1.14
C MET A 102 3.95 0.88 0.19
N MET A 103 2.66 1.03 0.47
CA MET A 103 2.14 1.45 1.77
C MET A 103 1.09 0.47 2.28
N VAL A 104 1.24 0.07 3.54
CA VAL A 104 0.33 -0.87 4.23
C VAL A 104 -0.22 -0.20 5.48
N SER A 105 -1.54 -0.22 5.62
CA SER A 105 -2.25 0.33 6.79
C SER A 105 -3.23 -0.72 7.33
N PRO A 106 -3.27 -0.97 8.64
CA PRO A 106 -4.16 -1.98 9.18
C PRO A 106 -5.59 -1.45 9.24
N ILE A 107 -6.54 -2.35 9.03
CA ILE A 107 -7.98 -2.11 9.17
C ILE A 107 -8.40 -2.73 10.49
N TYR A 108 -8.80 -1.88 11.45
CA TYR A 108 -9.33 -2.32 12.74
C TYR A 108 -10.84 -2.10 12.81
N CYS A 109 -11.54 -3.01 13.50
CA CYS A 109 -12.94 -2.86 13.87
C CYS A 109 -13.13 -3.36 15.31
N SER A 110 -13.54 -2.46 16.22
CA SER A 110 -13.70 -2.78 17.66
C SER A 110 -12.47 -3.49 18.25
N ASP A 111 -11.29 -2.88 18.10
CA ASP A 111 -9.99 -3.37 18.58
C ASP A 111 -9.50 -4.68 17.96
N LYS A 112 -10.17 -5.20 16.92
CA LYS A 112 -9.75 -6.39 16.19
C LYS A 112 -9.21 -6.03 14.82
N LEU A 113 -8.03 -6.57 14.50
CA LEU A 113 -7.48 -6.54 13.15
C LEU A 113 -8.41 -7.34 12.20
N VAL A 114 -8.91 -6.65 11.17
CA VAL A 114 -9.77 -7.22 10.14
C VAL A 114 -8.98 -7.52 8.87
N GLY A 115 -7.95 -6.75 8.57
CA GLY A 115 -7.16 -6.89 7.35
C GLY A 115 -6.27 -5.67 7.12
N TYR A 116 -5.85 -5.46 5.88
CA TYR A 116 -5.00 -4.33 5.50
C TYR A 116 -5.50 -3.63 4.25
N ALA A 117 -5.46 -2.30 4.27
CA ALA A 117 -5.53 -1.49 3.06
C ALA A 117 -4.12 -1.29 2.54
N VAL A 118 -3.91 -1.59 1.26
CA VAL A 118 -2.58 -1.59 0.65
C VAL A 118 -2.64 -0.81 -0.66
N ASN A 119 -1.59 -0.05 -0.92
CA ASN A 119 -1.34 0.47 -2.26
C ASN A 119 0.15 0.40 -2.59
N LYS A 120 0.44 0.43 -3.89
CA LYS A 120 1.78 0.54 -4.45
C LYS A 120 1.70 1.52 -5.59
N ALA A 121 2.63 2.47 -5.62
CA ALA A 121 2.64 3.53 -6.62
C ALA A 121 4.06 3.76 -7.13
N HIS A 122 4.20 3.97 -8.43
CA HIS A 122 5.49 4.18 -9.05
C HIS A 122 5.91 5.65 -8.91
N HIS A 123 6.73 5.94 -7.90
CA HIS A 123 7.31 7.27 -7.70
C HIS A 123 8.26 7.62 -8.85
N VAL A 124 8.24 8.87 -9.28
CA VAL A 124 9.12 9.34 -10.38
C VAL A 124 10.59 9.38 -9.96
N ASP A 125 10.85 9.55 -8.67
CA ASP A 125 12.20 9.57 -8.13
C ASP A 125 12.19 8.94 -6.74
N VAL A 126 13.17 8.08 -6.53
CA VAL A 126 13.50 7.43 -5.25
C VAL A 126 14.99 7.59 -4.93
N GLY A 127 15.61 8.65 -5.43
CA GLY A 127 17.06 8.89 -5.30
C GLY A 127 17.90 8.22 -6.38
N GLY A 128 19.13 7.86 -6.04
CA GLY A 128 20.09 7.27 -6.99
C GLY A 128 20.77 8.30 -7.92
N PRO A 129 21.73 7.89 -8.75
CA PRO A 129 22.63 8.78 -9.48
C PRO A 129 22.01 9.42 -10.72
N VAL A 130 20.91 8.87 -11.25
CA VAL A 130 20.27 9.34 -12.49
C VAL A 130 18.88 9.93 -12.25
N PRO A 131 18.40 10.83 -13.11
CA PRO A 131 16.99 11.24 -13.13
C PRO A 131 16.06 10.05 -13.37
N GLY A 132 14.93 10.00 -12.66
CA GLY A 132 13.94 8.92 -12.81
C GLY A 132 14.22 7.67 -11.96
N SER A 133 15.41 7.56 -11.35
CA SER A 133 15.85 6.41 -10.54
C SER A 133 15.87 5.07 -11.28
N ILE A 134 15.93 5.09 -12.61
CA ILE A 134 16.12 3.91 -13.46
C ILE A 134 17.52 3.99 -14.07
N ASN A 135 18.52 3.55 -13.31
CA ASN A 135 19.93 3.57 -13.73
C ASN A 135 20.25 2.35 -14.62
N PRO A 136 20.42 2.51 -15.95
CA PRO A 136 20.66 1.38 -16.85
C PRO A 136 22.05 0.75 -16.66
N ASN A 137 22.95 1.42 -15.95
CA ASN A 137 24.30 0.96 -15.66
C ASN A 137 24.45 0.43 -14.23
N ALA A 138 23.36 0.34 -13.45
CA ALA A 138 23.41 -0.20 -12.10
C ALA A 138 23.87 -1.66 -12.14
N THR A 139 24.89 -1.97 -11.35
CA THR A 139 25.40 -3.32 -11.11
C THR A 139 25.00 -3.83 -9.73
N THR A 140 24.60 -2.92 -8.84
CA THR A 140 24.09 -3.20 -7.51
C THR A 140 22.83 -2.38 -7.23
N LEU A 141 21.97 -2.89 -6.34
CA LEU A 141 20.75 -2.21 -5.93
C LEU A 141 21.01 -0.81 -5.33
N TYR A 142 22.14 -0.62 -4.67
CA TYR A 142 22.53 0.67 -4.07
C TYR A 142 22.79 1.77 -5.10
N GLU A 143 22.99 1.40 -6.37
CA GLU A 143 23.13 2.33 -7.49
C GLU A 143 21.78 2.70 -8.13
N GLU A 144 20.68 2.10 -7.67
CA GLU A 144 19.33 2.35 -8.20
C GLU A 144 18.59 3.43 -7.39
N GLY A 145 18.82 3.52 -6.08
CA GLY A 145 18.14 4.51 -5.24
C GLY A 145 18.18 4.24 -3.75
N LEU A 146 17.38 4.99 -3.00
CA LEU A 146 17.13 4.76 -1.58
C LEU A 146 16.32 3.48 -1.41
N ILE A 147 16.87 2.57 -0.60
CA ILE A 147 16.18 1.37 -0.13
C ILE A 147 15.48 1.72 1.19
N ILE A 148 14.17 1.61 1.21
CA ILE A 148 13.30 1.83 2.35
C ILE A 148 12.85 0.43 2.82
N PRO A 149 13.44 -0.09 3.91
CA PRO A 149 12.93 -1.31 4.54
C PRO A 149 11.55 -1.04 5.16
N PRO A 150 10.82 -2.05 5.64
CA PRO A 150 9.59 -1.86 6.40
C PRO A 150 9.77 -0.82 7.53
N THR A 151 9.20 0.38 7.31
CA THR A 151 9.42 1.53 8.19
C THR A 151 8.09 2.19 8.53
N TYR A 152 7.90 2.59 9.78
CA TYR A 152 6.74 3.37 10.19
C TYR A 152 6.82 4.78 9.63
N LEU A 153 6.03 5.07 8.59
CA LEU A 153 5.82 6.43 8.11
C LEU A 153 4.81 7.16 9.00
N MET A 154 3.84 6.43 9.54
CA MET A 154 2.93 6.93 10.56
C MET A 154 2.86 5.96 11.74
N GLU A 155 2.80 6.52 12.94
CA GLU A 155 2.63 5.79 14.20
C GLU A 155 1.44 6.41 14.96
N LYS A 156 0.42 5.60 15.26
CA LYS A 156 -0.78 6.02 16.03
C LYS A 156 -1.43 7.27 15.46
N GLY A 157 -1.52 7.33 14.13
CA GLY A 157 -2.10 8.45 13.39
C GLY A 157 -1.21 9.68 13.27
N LYS A 158 0.04 9.65 13.77
CA LYS A 158 1.01 10.76 13.67
C LYS A 158 2.08 10.43 12.65
N LEU A 159 2.38 11.39 11.78
CA LEU A 159 3.44 11.29 10.78
C LEU A 159 4.81 11.29 11.47
N ASN A 160 5.65 10.31 11.16
CA ASN A 160 7.04 10.28 11.58
C ASN A 160 7.84 11.25 10.68
N ARG A 161 8.08 12.45 11.20
CA ARG A 161 8.76 13.51 10.43
C ARG A 161 10.22 13.17 10.12
N ASP A 162 10.91 12.53 11.05
CA ASP A 162 12.33 12.19 10.87
C ASP A 162 12.50 11.18 9.72
N VAL A 163 11.62 10.16 9.65
CA VAL A 163 11.57 9.20 8.54
C VAL A 163 11.22 9.90 7.23
N LEU A 164 10.20 10.76 7.23
CA LEU A 164 9.80 11.49 6.02
C LEU A 164 10.94 12.38 5.51
N ASP A 165 11.58 13.15 6.40
CA ASP A 165 12.66 14.07 6.06
C ASP A 165 13.87 13.31 5.51
N LEU A 166 14.18 12.12 6.07
CA LEU A 166 15.23 11.25 5.54
C LEU A 166 14.90 10.76 4.13
N ILE A 167 13.68 10.29 3.88
CA ILE A 167 13.24 9.86 2.55
C ILE A 167 13.35 11.02 1.56
N LEU A 168 12.73 12.17 1.88
CA LEU A 168 12.68 13.32 0.99
C LEU A 168 14.06 13.94 0.73
N SER A 169 14.99 13.88 1.69
CA SER A 169 16.36 14.37 1.52
C SER A 169 17.17 13.55 0.51
N ASN A 170 16.76 12.30 0.26
CA ASN A 170 17.39 11.44 -0.75
C ASN A 170 16.69 11.52 -2.11
N PHE A 171 15.55 12.21 -2.19
CA PHE A 171 14.77 12.33 -3.42
C PHE A 171 15.08 13.66 -4.11
N LYS A 172 15.24 13.65 -5.43
CA LYS A 172 15.48 14.83 -6.28
C LYS A 172 14.24 15.70 -6.46
N SER A 173 13.04 15.13 -6.26
CA SER A 173 11.75 15.80 -6.47
C SER A 173 10.87 15.82 -5.20
N PRO A 174 11.37 16.32 -4.06
CA PRO A 174 10.72 16.13 -2.76
C PRO A 174 9.30 16.74 -2.67
N TYR A 175 9.04 17.86 -3.35
CA TYR A 175 7.71 18.48 -3.39
C TYR A 175 6.66 17.62 -4.10
N THR A 176 7.05 16.94 -5.17
CA THR A 176 6.17 15.99 -5.86
C THR A 176 5.99 14.73 -5.02
N SER A 177 7.09 14.20 -4.48
CA SER A 177 7.08 12.96 -3.69
C SER A 177 6.27 13.08 -2.40
N ILE A 178 6.32 14.20 -1.68
CA ILE A 178 5.45 14.39 -0.51
C ILE A 178 3.96 14.42 -0.89
N GLY A 179 3.63 14.95 -2.08
CA GLY A 179 2.27 14.89 -2.62
C GLY A 179 1.81 13.46 -2.88
N ASP A 180 2.67 12.66 -3.51
CA ASP A 180 2.38 11.25 -3.81
C ASP A 180 2.29 10.39 -2.55
N LEU A 181 3.20 10.57 -1.57
CA LEU A 181 3.14 9.88 -0.28
C LEU A 181 1.83 10.20 0.46
N ASN A 182 1.41 11.48 0.47
CA ASN A 182 0.14 11.88 1.07
C ASN A 182 -1.07 11.28 0.33
N ALA A 183 -1.01 11.20 -1.00
CA ALA A 183 -2.03 10.57 -1.82
C ALA A 183 -2.18 9.08 -1.49
N GLN A 184 -1.06 8.36 -1.30
CA GLN A 184 -1.06 6.96 -0.88
C GLN A 184 -1.66 6.78 0.53
N ILE A 185 -1.29 7.63 1.50
CA ILE A 185 -1.88 7.60 2.85
C ILE A 185 -3.40 7.84 2.76
N ALA A 186 -3.84 8.82 1.97
CA ALA A 186 -5.25 9.14 1.80
C ALA A 186 -6.04 7.98 1.14
N ALA A 187 -5.45 7.31 0.15
CA ALA A 187 -6.06 6.15 -0.49
C ALA A 187 -6.25 4.99 0.49
N ASN A 188 -5.25 4.67 1.33
CA ASN A 188 -5.40 3.64 2.36
C ASN A 188 -6.46 4.01 3.41
N ARG A 189 -6.50 5.27 3.85
CA ARG A 189 -7.54 5.76 4.77
C ARG A 189 -8.95 5.63 4.18
N LEU A 190 -9.11 5.89 2.88
CA LEU A 190 -10.38 5.68 2.19
C LEU A 190 -10.77 4.19 2.19
N GLY A 191 -9.82 3.30 1.91
CA GLY A 191 -10.03 1.85 2.00
C GLY A 191 -10.51 1.42 3.38
N ILE A 192 -9.80 1.84 4.42
CA ILE A 192 -10.18 1.60 5.83
C ILE A 192 -11.62 2.08 6.08
N LEU A 193 -11.92 3.33 5.75
CA LEU A 193 -13.25 3.92 5.95
C LEU A 193 -14.36 3.11 5.26
N ARG A 194 -14.14 2.70 4.00
CA ARG A 194 -15.15 1.97 3.24
C ARG A 194 -15.36 0.55 3.77
N VAL A 195 -14.29 -0.13 4.17
CA VAL A 195 -14.41 -1.45 4.79
C VAL A 195 -15.15 -1.35 6.12
N SER A 196 -14.86 -0.35 6.95
CA SER A 196 -15.62 -0.09 8.19
C SER A 196 -17.10 0.14 7.90
N GLN A 197 -17.45 0.97 6.91
CA GLN A 197 -18.85 1.19 6.51
C GLN A 197 -19.54 -0.09 6.02
N LEU A 198 -18.82 -0.97 5.33
CA LEU A 198 -19.34 -2.26 4.89
C LEU A 198 -19.62 -3.19 6.07
N ILE A 199 -18.72 -3.20 7.06
CA ILE A 199 -18.87 -3.95 8.31
C ILE A 199 -20.04 -3.40 9.14
N ASP A 200 -20.20 -2.09 9.26
CA ASP A 200 -21.32 -1.47 9.98
C ASP A 200 -22.67 -1.86 9.35
N LYS A 201 -22.70 -2.01 8.02
CA LYS A 201 -23.92 -2.33 7.27
C LYS A 201 -24.29 -3.82 7.31
N TYR A 202 -23.31 -4.72 7.20
CA TYR A 202 -23.55 -6.15 7.00
C TYR A 202 -23.07 -7.06 8.14
N GLY A 203 -22.34 -6.49 9.11
CA GLY A 203 -21.71 -7.19 10.21
C GLY A 203 -20.37 -7.83 9.84
N LEU A 204 -19.44 -7.85 10.80
CA LEU A 204 -18.07 -8.36 10.61
C LEU A 204 -18.04 -9.81 10.10
N GLU A 205 -18.86 -10.69 10.67
CA GLU A 205 -18.91 -12.11 10.29
C GLU A 205 -19.33 -12.31 8.83
N SER A 206 -20.25 -11.51 8.31
CA SER A 206 -20.69 -11.62 6.92
C SER A 206 -19.59 -11.13 5.96
N VAL A 207 -18.89 -10.06 6.34
CA VAL A 207 -17.78 -9.52 5.55
C VAL A 207 -16.62 -10.52 5.51
N ARG A 208 -16.22 -11.08 6.66
CA ARG A 208 -15.14 -12.08 6.74
C ARG A 208 -15.43 -13.32 5.91
N ARG A 209 -16.65 -13.86 6.00
CA ARG A 209 -17.05 -14.99 5.16
C ARG A 209 -16.96 -14.66 3.67
N GLY A 210 -17.43 -13.47 3.28
CA GLY A 210 -17.32 -13.00 1.90
C GLY A 210 -15.86 -12.90 1.42
N TRP A 211 -14.93 -12.52 2.30
CA TRP A 211 -13.50 -12.48 2.00
C TRP A 211 -12.93 -13.89 1.84
N GLU A 212 -13.26 -14.81 2.75
CA GLU A 212 -12.81 -16.21 2.68
C GLU A 212 -13.25 -16.88 1.38
N GLU A 213 -14.51 -16.72 0.98
CA GLU A 213 -15.04 -17.27 -0.29
C GLU A 213 -14.45 -16.58 -1.53
N SER A 214 -13.98 -15.33 -1.42
CA SER A 214 -13.32 -14.63 -2.54
C SER A 214 -11.86 -15.09 -2.76
N ILE A 215 -11.24 -15.67 -1.74
CA ILE A 215 -9.83 -16.11 -1.78
C ILE A 215 -9.71 -17.55 -2.29
N THR A 216 -10.76 -18.36 -2.13
CA THR A 216 -10.85 -19.77 -2.59
C THR A 216 -11.16 -19.89 -4.07
#